data_AF-A0A4U1ES31-F1
#
_entry.id   AF-A0A4U1ES31-F1
#
_cell.length_a   1.000
_cell.length_b   1.000
_cell.length_c   1.000
_cell.angle_alpha   90.00
_cell.angle_beta   90.00
_cell.angle_gamma   90.00
#
_symmetry.space_group_name_H-M   'P 1'
#
loop_
_entity.id
_entity.type
_entity.pdbx_description
1 polymer ?
#
loop_
_entity_poly.entity_id
_entity_poly.type
_entity_poly.pdbx_seq_one_letter_code
_entity_poly.pdbx_strand_id
1 'polypeptide(L)'
;SFEGTIVWESQDLQGLVSRNLHKVTVNDGGGVLRVITAGEGALPHEFMEGVEGVAGGFIYTIQEGDALLKNLHSRPRRLLDHISNLHEEDALLEEESSLYDDIVFVDVVDTYRNVPAKLLNFYKWTVETTSFDLLLKTDDDCYIDLEAAFNRIALKNLDGPNFWWGKLNWAVDRTGKWQELEYPSPAYPAFACGSGYVISRDIVHWLAGNSGRLKTYQGEDVSMGIWMAAIGPKRYQDSLWLCEKTCETGMLSSPQYSPQELTQLWKLKELCGDPCRCEARGG
;
A
#
# COMPACT_ATOMS: atom_id res chain seq x y z
N SER A 1 8.66 2.54 -26.41
CA SER A 1 8.47 1.10 -26.15
C SER A 1 9.81 0.38 -26.26
N PHE A 2 10.00 -0.70 -25.49
CA PHE A 2 11.17 -1.57 -25.62
C PHE A 2 10.76 -2.80 -26.42
N GLU A 3 11.49 -3.10 -27.49
CA GLU A 3 11.29 -4.30 -28.29
C GLU A 3 12.64 -5.00 -28.44
N GLY A 4 12.68 -6.31 -28.26
CA GLY A 4 13.94 -7.03 -28.25
C GLY A 4 13.80 -8.54 -28.42
N THR A 5 14.91 -9.17 -28.78
CA THR A 5 15.04 -10.61 -28.98
C THR A 5 16.01 -11.16 -27.95
N ILE A 6 15.60 -12.23 -27.25
CA ILE A 6 16.47 -12.99 -26.35
C ILE A 6 16.97 -14.21 -27.13
N VAL A 7 18.29 -14.37 -27.20
CA VAL A 7 18.96 -15.49 -27.87
C VAL A 7 19.83 -16.20 -26.84
N TRP A 8 19.75 -17.53 -26.77
CA TRP A 8 20.62 -18.33 -25.93
C TRP A 8 21.41 -19.33 -26.77
N GLU A 9 22.66 -19.57 -26.39
CA GLU A 9 23.52 -20.60 -26.96
C GLU A 9 24.07 -21.50 -25.85
N SER A 10 24.18 -22.79 -26.14
CA SER A 10 24.79 -23.79 -25.25
C SER A 10 26.01 -24.38 -25.93
N GLN A 11 27.09 -24.59 -25.16
CA GLN A 11 28.32 -25.23 -25.66
C GLN A 11 28.21 -26.76 -25.78
N ASP A 12 27.13 -27.36 -25.28
CA ASP A 12 26.92 -28.80 -25.36
C ASP A 12 26.21 -29.18 -26.66
N LEU A 13 26.94 -29.79 -27.61
CA LEU A 13 26.42 -30.29 -28.90
C LEU A 13 25.35 -31.38 -28.71
N GLN A 14 25.29 -32.06 -27.56
CA GLN A 14 24.22 -33.02 -27.24
C GLN A 14 23.09 -32.41 -26.38
N GLY A 15 23.30 -31.22 -25.81
CA GLY A 15 22.36 -30.50 -24.95
C GLY A 15 21.39 -29.57 -25.69
N LEU A 16 21.54 -29.37 -27.00
CA LEU A 16 20.50 -28.77 -27.87
C LEU A 16 19.33 -29.74 -28.07
N VAL A 17 18.78 -30.25 -26.96
CA VAL A 17 17.42 -30.77 -26.97
C VAL A 17 16.54 -29.57 -27.26
N SER A 18 15.90 -29.59 -28.42
CA SER A 18 14.67 -28.85 -28.68
C SER A 18 13.68 -29.19 -27.57
N ARG A 19 13.79 -28.54 -26.41
CA ARG A 19 12.63 -28.40 -25.54
C ARG A 19 11.67 -27.59 -26.37
N ASN A 20 10.52 -28.19 -26.67
CA ASN A 20 9.41 -27.54 -27.32
C ASN A 20 9.24 -26.14 -26.70
N LEU A 21 9.57 -25.09 -27.46
CA LEU A 21 9.58 -23.71 -27.00
C LEU A 21 8.18 -23.25 -26.54
N HIS A 22 7.12 -23.97 -26.92
CA HIS A 22 5.77 -23.78 -26.38
C HIS A 22 5.64 -24.13 -24.89
N LYS A 23 6.66 -24.74 -24.26
CA LYS A 23 6.73 -25.02 -22.81
C LYS A 23 7.64 -24.06 -22.04
N VAL A 24 8.30 -23.10 -22.71
CA VAL A 24 9.01 -22.02 -22.01
C VAL A 24 7.95 -21.04 -21.54
N THR A 25 7.54 -21.17 -20.28
CA THR A 25 6.70 -20.17 -19.63
C THR A 25 7.57 -18.95 -19.31
N VAL A 26 7.31 -17.85 -20.00
CA VAL A 26 7.78 -16.52 -19.59
C VAL A 26 7.16 -16.26 -18.23
N ASN A 27 7.99 -16.18 -17.18
CA ASN A 27 7.55 -15.66 -15.90
C ASN A 27 7.54 -14.14 -16.03
N ASP A 28 6.35 -13.57 -16.20
CA ASP A 28 6.07 -12.14 -16.33
C ASP A 28 5.91 -11.45 -14.97
N GLY A 29 6.37 -12.08 -13.89
CA GLY A 29 6.22 -11.66 -12.49
C GLY A 29 6.90 -10.34 -12.10
N GLY A 30 7.08 -9.40 -13.03
CA GLY A 30 7.54 -8.05 -12.75
C GLY A 30 8.94 -8.03 -12.18
N GLY A 31 9.95 -8.16 -13.04
CA GLY A 31 11.36 -8.00 -12.67
C GLY A 31 11.96 -6.72 -13.24
N VAL A 32 12.88 -6.09 -12.52
CA VAL A 32 13.73 -5.01 -13.04
C VAL A 32 14.98 -5.62 -13.65
N LEU A 33 15.17 -5.48 -14.96
CA LEU A 33 16.42 -5.87 -15.63
C LEU A 33 17.48 -4.80 -15.31
N ARG A 34 18.41 -5.12 -14.40
CA ARG A 34 19.52 -4.23 -14.04
C ARG A 34 20.73 -4.55 -14.90
N VAL A 35 21.04 -3.66 -15.85
CA VAL A 35 22.28 -3.72 -16.63
C VAL A 35 23.38 -3.02 -15.83
N ILE A 36 24.43 -3.77 -15.50
CA ILE A 36 25.63 -3.27 -14.84
C ILE A 36 26.82 -3.49 -15.75
N THR A 37 27.72 -2.52 -15.82
CA THR A 37 29.02 -2.66 -16.48
C THR A 37 29.89 -3.55 -15.60
N ALA A 38 30.07 -4.82 -16.00
CA ALA A 38 31.12 -5.66 -15.44
C ALA A 38 32.45 -5.31 -16.13
N GLY A 39 33.50 -5.08 -15.35
CA GLY A 39 34.87 -5.02 -15.90
C GLY A 39 35.24 -6.39 -16.47
N GLU A 40 36.08 -6.39 -17.51
CA GLU A 40 36.58 -7.63 -18.12
C GLU A 40 37.10 -8.60 -17.03
N GLY A 41 36.52 -9.81 -16.98
CA GLY A 41 36.94 -10.88 -16.07
C GLY A 41 36.28 -10.90 -14.69
N ALA A 42 35.36 -9.99 -14.37
CA ALA A 42 34.71 -9.93 -13.05
C ALA A 42 33.29 -10.52 -13.06
N LEU A 43 33.16 -11.83 -13.24
CA LEU A 43 31.94 -12.55 -12.85
C LEU A 43 32.06 -12.98 -11.37
N PRO A 44 31.14 -12.59 -10.47
CA PRO A 44 31.21 -12.98 -9.07
C PRO A 44 31.17 -14.52 -8.93
N HIS A 45 32.13 -15.09 -8.20
CA HIS A 45 32.27 -16.54 -7.99
C HIS A 45 31.01 -17.21 -7.40
N GLU A 46 30.16 -16.47 -6.70
CA GLU A 46 28.91 -16.97 -6.12
C GLU A 46 27.88 -17.48 -7.15
N PHE A 47 28.02 -17.14 -8.43
CA PHE A 47 27.13 -17.61 -9.51
C PHE A 47 27.61 -18.90 -10.22
N MET A 48 28.76 -19.46 -9.83
CA MET A 48 29.47 -20.47 -10.64
C MET A 48 29.51 -21.88 -10.05
N GLU A 49 29.07 -22.12 -8.80
CA GLU A 49 29.06 -23.46 -8.20
C GLU A 49 27.70 -24.16 -8.33
N GLY A 50 27.65 -25.23 -9.13
CA GLY A 50 26.54 -26.18 -9.17
C GLY A 50 25.39 -25.87 -10.14
N VAL A 51 25.50 -24.82 -10.95
CA VAL A 51 24.49 -24.44 -11.94
C VAL A 51 25.06 -24.61 -13.35
N GLU A 52 24.40 -25.38 -14.22
CA GLU A 52 24.69 -25.39 -15.66
C GLU A 52 24.49 -23.97 -16.21
N GLY A 53 25.59 -23.28 -16.53
CA GLY A 53 25.55 -21.92 -17.04
C GLY A 53 25.09 -21.89 -18.50
N VAL A 54 24.03 -21.12 -18.78
CA VAL A 54 23.60 -20.80 -20.14
C VAL A 54 24.11 -19.39 -20.47
N ALA A 55 24.82 -19.24 -21.59
CA ALA A 55 25.19 -17.94 -22.11
C ALA A 55 24.08 -17.43 -23.04
N GLY A 56 23.57 -16.24 -22.76
CA GLY A 56 22.54 -15.60 -23.57
C GLY A 56 22.91 -14.17 -23.94
N GLY A 57 22.61 -13.80 -25.17
CA GLY A 57 22.63 -12.41 -25.63
C GLY A 57 21.19 -11.89 -25.73
N PHE A 58 20.97 -10.62 -25.42
CA PHE A 58 19.73 -9.94 -25.77
C PHE A 58 20.04 -8.72 -26.60
N ILE A 59 19.24 -8.52 -27.65
CA ILE A 59 19.28 -7.32 -28.49
C ILE A 59 17.98 -6.58 -28.21
N TYR A 60 18.07 -5.29 -27.91
CA TYR A 60 16.91 -4.43 -27.74
C TYR A 60 17.05 -3.19 -28.62
N THR A 61 15.93 -2.69 -29.12
CA THR A 61 15.85 -1.42 -29.83
C THR A 61 15.13 -0.41 -28.94
N ILE A 62 15.75 0.74 -28.69
CA ILE A 62 15.09 1.87 -28.05
C ILE A 62 14.31 2.62 -29.13
N GLN A 63 12.99 2.46 -29.12
CA GLN A 63 12.13 3.33 -29.90
C GLN A 63 12.06 4.70 -29.22
N GLU A 64 12.14 5.79 -29.99
CA GLU A 64 12.16 7.19 -29.51
C GLU A 64 13.43 7.60 -28.72
N GLY A 65 14.61 7.26 -29.23
CA GLY A 65 15.90 7.63 -28.63
C GLY A 65 16.03 9.13 -28.30
N ASP A 66 15.54 10.01 -29.18
CA ASP A 66 15.55 11.46 -28.94
C ASP A 66 14.68 11.88 -27.75
N ALA A 67 13.53 11.23 -27.54
CA ALA A 67 12.68 11.47 -26.38
C ALA A 67 13.35 10.99 -25.08
N LEU A 68 14.02 9.83 -25.12
CA LEU A 68 14.81 9.32 -24.00
C LEU A 68 15.97 10.26 -23.67
N LEU A 69 16.73 10.70 -24.66
CA LEU A 69 17.82 11.66 -24.47
C LEU A 69 17.31 12.97 -23.90
N LYS A 70 16.20 13.51 -24.43
CA LYS A 70 15.54 14.69 -23.86
C LYS A 70 15.12 14.46 -22.41
N ASN A 71 14.57 13.30 -22.07
CA ASN A 71 14.18 12.96 -20.70
C ASN A 71 15.40 12.90 -19.77
N LEU A 72 16.51 12.29 -20.21
CA LEU A 72 17.76 12.21 -19.46
C LEU A 72 18.40 13.60 -19.25
N HIS A 73 18.47 14.41 -20.31
CA HIS A 73 19.04 15.77 -20.23
C HIS A 73 18.22 16.71 -19.35
N SER A 74 16.90 16.55 -19.31
CA SER A 74 16.02 17.35 -18.43
C SER A 74 15.92 16.82 -17.00
N ARG A 75 16.50 15.65 -16.69
CA ARG A 75 16.46 15.05 -15.34
C ARG A 75 17.00 15.97 -14.24
N PRO A 76 18.16 16.65 -14.38
CA PRO A 76 18.65 17.55 -13.34
C PRO A 76 17.67 18.70 -13.08
N ARG A 77 17.09 19.27 -14.13
CA ARG A 77 16.11 20.36 -14.01
C ARG A 77 14.83 19.89 -13.33
N ARG A 78 14.26 18.74 -13.74
CA ARG A 78 13.08 18.15 -13.09
C ARG A 78 13.32 17.84 -11.61
N LEU A 79 14.52 17.41 -11.24
CA LEU A 79 14.86 17.17 -9.83
C LEU A 79 14.85 18.48 -9.03
N LEU A 80 15.43 19.55 -9.58
CA LEU A 80 15.41 20.87 -8.94
C LEU A 80 13.98 21.43 -8.83
N ASP A 81 13.19 21.33 -9.90
CA ASP A 81 11.79 21.77 -9.90
C ASP A 81 10.97 20.95 -8.88
N HIS A 82 11.20 19.64 -8.78
CA HIS A 82 10.54 18.79 -7.79
C HIS A 82 10.90 19.16 -6.35
N ILE A 83 12.18 19.41 -6.05
CA ILE A 83 12.61 19.86 -4.73
C ILE A 83 11.99 21.23 -4.38
N SER A 84 11.93 22.13 -5.35
CA SER A 84 11.28 23.43 -5.16
C SER A 84 9.80 23.27 -4.83
N ASN A 85 9.08 22.44 -5.57
CA ASN A 85 7.66 22.17 -5.32
C ASN A 85 7.44 21.53 -3.94
N LEU A 86 8.30 20.60 -3.51
CA LEU A 86 8.21 20.00 -2.18
C LEU A 86 8.39 21.06 -1.07
N HIS A 87 9.33 22.00 -1.24
CA HIS A 87 9.49 23.09 -0.27
C HIS A 87 8.27 24.04 -0.24
N GLU A 88 7.63 24.27 -1.39
CA GLU A 88 6.39 25.05 -1.45
C GLU A 88 5.23 24.31 -0.77
N GLU A 89 5.10 23.00 -1.02
CA GLU A 89 4.11 22.13 -0.35
C GLU A 89 4.33 22.08 1.16
N ASP A 90 5.57 21.92 1.64
CA ASP A 90 5.91 21.93 3.07
C ASP A 90 5.49 23.26 3.73
N ALA A 91 5.75 24.39 3.08
CA ALA A 91 5.36 25.70 3.60
C ALA A 91 3.83 25.87 3.68
N LEU A 92 3.09 25.35 2.70
CA LEU A 92 1.62 25.37 2.71
C LEU A 92 1.05 24.46 3.81
N LEU A 93 1.67 23.29 4.04
CA LEU A 93 1.29 22.39 5.12
C LEU A 93 1.57 22.99 6.51
N GLU A 94 2.66 23.74 6.67
CA GLU A 94 2.94 24.49 7.91
C GLU A 94 1.89 25.59 8.18
N GLU A 95 1.45 26.29 7.12
CA GLU A 95 0.37 27.28 7.22
C GLU A 95 -0.97 26.61 7.60
N GLU A 96 -1.33 25.52 6.92
CA GLU A 96 -2.54 24.73 7.22
C GLU A 96 -2.52 24.19 8.66
N SER A 97 -1.39 23.60 9.07
CA SER A 97 -1.20 23.08 10.43
C SER A 97 -1.37 24.18 11.48
N SER A 98 -0.89 25.39 11.21
CA SER A 98 -1.04 26.54 12.10
C SER A 98 -2.48 27.06 12.18
N LEU A 99 -3.28 26.82 11.15
CA LEU A 99 -4.67 27.29 11.06
C LEU A 99 -5.66 26.32 11.71
N TYR A 100 -5.47 25.02 11.52
CA TYR A 100 -6.45 23.99 11.91
C TYR A 100 -6.04 23.14 13.11
N ASP A 101 -4.74 23.06 13.45
CA ASP A 101 -4.20 22.30 14.59
C ASP A 101 -4.61 20.80 14.58
N ASP A 102 -4.74 20.22 13.39
CA ASP A 102 -5.16 18.84 13.16
C ASP A 102 -4.17 18.01 12.32
N ILE A 103 -3.00 18.56 12.01
CA ILE A 103 -1.91 17.90 11.28
C ILE A 103 -0.83 17.43 12.25
N VAL A 104 -0.40 16.18 12.08
CA VAL A 104 0.74 15.60 12.79
C VAL A 104 1.83 15.22 11.79
N PHE A 105 2.98 15.89 11.90
CA PHE A 105 4.18 15.52 11.16
C PHE A 105 4.93 14.40 11.88
N VAL A 106 5.24 13.33 11.14
CA VAL A 106 6.02 12.20 11.64
C VAL A 106 7.27 12.02 10.78
N ASP A 107 8.36 11.58 11.40
CA ASP A 107 9.66 11.41 10.74
C ASP A 107 9.66 10.19 9.80
N VAL A 108 9.20 10.39 8.57
CA VAL A 108 9.15 9.39 7.51
C VAL A 108 9.18 10.06 6.13
N VAL A 109 9.85 9.43 5.16
CA VAL A 109 9.70 9.82 3.75
C VAL A 109 8.38 9.28 3.23
N ASP A 110 7.40 10.17 3.03
CA ASP A 110 6.03 9.77 2.67
C ASP A 110 5.96 9.23 1.24
N THR A 111 5.91 7.91 1.16
CA THR A 111 5.74 7.16 -0.08
C THR A 111 4.85 5.98 0.22
N TYR A 112 4.18 5.44 -0.81
CA TYR A 112 3.29 4.28 -0.64
C TYR A 112 3.97 3.10 0.09
N ARG A 113 5.27 2.85 -0.20
CA ARG A 113 6.05 1.78 0.45
C ARG A 113 6.30 2.04 1.94
N ASN A 114 6.34 3.31 2.35
CA ASN A 114 6.65 3.74 3.70
C ASN A 114 5.42 4.04 4.55
N VAL A 115 4.19 3.93 4.01
CA VAL A 115 2.96 4.12 4.78
C VAL A 115 2.90 3.26 6.06
N PRO A 116 3.34 1.98 6.09
CA PRO A 116 3.40 1.24 7.36
C PRO A 116 4.34 1.87 8.39
N ALA A 117 5.45 2.47 7.96
CA ALA A 117 6.36 3.19 8.86
C ALA A 117 5.72 4.49 9.37
N LYS A 118 5.01 5.22 8.48
CA LYS A 118 4.19 6.39 8.83
C LYS A 118 3.18 6.03 9.92
N LEU A 119 2.47 4.90 9.77
CA LEU A 119 1.51 4.41 10.75
C LEU A 119 2.14 4.07 12.10
N LEU A 120 3.27 3.37 12.13
CA LEU A 120 3.97 3.06 13.38
C LEU A 120 4.45 4.31 14.11
N ASN A 121 4.96 5.31 13.37
CA ASN A 121 5.35 6.58 13.97
C ASN A 121 4.14 7.38 14.47
N PHE A 122 3.02 7.34 13.75
CA PHE A 122 1.75 7.90 14.22
C PHE A 122 1.32 7.25 15.53
N TYR A 123 1.32 5.92 15.65
CA TYR A 123 0.95 5.24 16.90
C TYR A 123 1.85 5.60 18.08
N LYS A 124 3.17 5.78 17.89
CA LYS A 124 4.04 6.31 18.95
C LYS A 124 3.57 7.68 19.41
N TRP A 125 3.39 8.60 18.46
CA TRP A 125 2.94 9.96 18.76
C TRP A 125 1.59 9.96 19.48
N THR A 126 0.63 9.15 19.02
CA THR A 126 -0.70 9.04 19.64
C THR A 126 -0.60 8.55 21.08
N VAL A 127 0.22 7.54 21.35
CA VAL A 127 0.43 6.99 22.70
C VAL A 127 1.11 7.97 23.64
N GLU A 128 2.05 8.76 23.13
CA GLU A 128 2.83 9.72 23.91
C GLU A 128 2.06 11.02 24.20
N THR A 129 1.16 11.42 23.30
CA THR A 129 0.60 12.78 23.30
C THR A 129 -0.90 12.82 23.62
N THR A 130 -1.62 11.71 23.48
CA THR A 130 -3.09 11.69 23.54
C THR A 130 -3.67 10.67 24.52
N SER A 131 -4.92 10.89 24.94
CA SER A 131 -5.71 9.93 25.71
C SER A 131 -6.91 9.50 24.88
N PHE A 132 -7.09 8.19 24.69
CA PHE A 132 -8.12 7.60 23.85
C PHE A 132 -8.43 6.18 24.30
N ASP A 133 -9.66 5.72 24.08
CA ASP A 133 -10.07 4.32 24.33
C ASP A 133 -9.97 3.46 23.06
N LEU A 134 -10.33 4.06 21.92
CA LEU A 134 -10.36 3.44 20.60
C LEU A 134 -9.67 4.34 19.58
N LEU A 135 -9.08 3.71 18.56
CA LEU A 135 -8.50 4.41 17.41
C LEU A 135 -9.15 3.90 16.13
N LEU A 136 -9.73 4.81 15.36
CA LEU A 136 -10.23 4.55 14.00
C LEU A 136 -9.19 5.06 13.00
N LYS A 137 -8.68 4.17 12.15
CA LYS A 137 -7.84 4.52 11.00
C LYS A 137 -8.68 4.49 9.73
N THR A 138 -8.48 5.45 8.84
CA THR A 138 -9.05 5.53 7.50
C THR A 138 -8.08 6.22 6.56
N ASP A 139 -8.27 6.07 5.25
CA ASP A 139 -7.58 6.88 4.23
C ASP A 139 -8.35 8.18 3.95
N ASP A 140 -7.71 9.14 3.29
CA ASP A 140 -8.23 10.49 2.97
C ASP A 140 -9.27 10.49 1.85
N ASP A 141 -9.36 9.41 1.09
CA ASP A 141 -10.33 9.19 0.01
C ASP A 141 -11.54 8.33 0.44
N CYS A 142 -11.76 8.17 1.75
CA CYS A 142 -12.78 7.29 2.31
C CYS A 142 -13.93 8.07 2.95
N TYR A 143 -15.16 7.73 2.56
CA TYR A 143 -16.35 8.13 3.31
C TYR A 143 -16.46 7.27 4.57
N ILE A 144 -16.69 7.90 5.73
CA ILE A 144 -16.93 7.21 7.01
C ILE A 144 -18.23 7.75 7.65
N ASP A 145 -19.18 6.88 7.95
CA ASP A 145 -20.36 7.24 8.77
C ASP A 145 -20.00 7.10 10.27
N LEU A 146 -19.48 8.19 10.84
CA LEU A 146 -19.05 8.23 12.24
C LEU A 146 -20.19 7.95 13.22
N GLU A 147 -21.41 8.45 12.95
CA GLU A 147 -22.58 8.21 13.81
C GLU A 147 -22.94 6.71 13.83
N ALA A 148 -22.97 6.08 12.65
CA ALA A 148 -23.19 4.65 12.55
C ALA A 148 -22.07 3.83 13.22
N ALA A 149 -20.82 4.28 13.12
CA ALA A 149 -19.69 3.64 13.78
C ALA A 149 -19.83 3.68 15.32
N PHE A 150 -20.11 4.84 15.90
CA PHE A 150 -20.34 4.99 17.34
C PHE A 150 -21.52 4.18 17.84
N ASN A 151 -22.65 4.23 17.12
CA ASN A 151 -23.84 3.44 17.46
C ASN A 151 -23.53 1.94 17.48
N ARG A 152 -22.74 1.43 16.53
CA ARG A 152 -22.33 0.02 16.51
C ARG A 152 -21.37 -0.34 17.63
N ILE A 153 -20.42 0.55 17.97
CA ILE A 153 -19.51 0.34 19.10
C ILE A 153 -20.33 0.14 20.38
N ALA A 154 -21.29 1.02 20.63
CA ALA A 154 -22.17 0.95 21.79
C ALA A 154 -23.06 -0.31 21.77
N LEU A 155 -23.71 -0.61 20.64
CA LEU A 155 -24.63 -1.75 20.53
C LEU A 155 -23.94 -3.11 20.67
N LYS A 156 -22.69 -3.22 20.20
CA LYS A 156 -21.91 -4.47 20.22
C LYS A 156 -20.95 -4.55 21.41
N ASN A 157 -20.91 -3.55 22.30
CA ASN A 157 -19.93 -3.41 23.38
C ASN A 157 -18.48 -3.60 22.88
N LEU A 158 -18.10 -2.82 21.86
CA LEU A 158 -16.76 -2.84 21.24
C LEU A 158 -15.84 -1.80 21.91
N ASP A 159 -15.74 -1.87 23.22
CA ASP A 159 -14.95 -0.98 24.08
C ASP A 159 -14.00 -1.77 25.01
N GLY A 160 -13.97 -3.09 24.88
CA GLY A 160 -13.06 -3.97 25.62
C GLY A 160 -11.61 -3.94 25.12
N PRO A 161 -10.69 -4.60 25.83
CA PRO A 161 -9.30 -4.72 25.39
C PRO A 161 -9.15 -5.72 24.23
N ASN A 162 -8.02 -5.64 23.55
CA ASN A 162 -7.53 -6.56 22.54
C ASN A 162 -8.56 -6.88 21.44
N PHE A 163 -9.17 -5.85 20.83
CA PHE A 163 -10.03 -6.06 19.68
C PHE A 163 -9.65 -5.27 18.44
N TRP A 164 -10.02 -5.86 17.31
CA TRP A 164 -9.86 -5.29 15.98
C TRP A 164 -11.16 -5.46 15.20
N TRP A 165 -11.74 -4.34 14.77
CA TRP A 165 -13.03 -4.29 14.08
C TRP A 165 -12.88 -3.67 12.69
N GLY A 166 -13.42 -4.35 11.68
CA GLY A 166 -13.41 -3.91 10.29
C GLY A 166 -13.91 -5.02 9.37
N LYS A 167 -13.68 -4.88 8.06
CA LYS A 167 -13.82 -5.99 7.11
C LYS A 167 -12.49 -6.72 7.00
N LEU A 168 -12.30 -7.70 7.87
CA LEU A 168 -11.11 -8.52 8.00
C LEU A 168 -11.19 -9.71 7.04
N ASN A 169 -10.94 -9.45 5.78
CA ASN A 169 -10.81 -10.50 4.80
C ASN A 169 -10.05 -9.94 3.61
N TRP A 170 -8.96 -10.56 3.21
CA TRP A 170 -8.73 -10.79 1.78
C TRP A 170 -7.57 -11.73 1.48
N ALA A 171 -7.71 -12.31 0.30
CA ALA A 171 -6.82 -13.27 -0.34
C ALA A 171 -5.60 -12.57 -0.93
N VAL A 172 -4.52 -13.32 -1.08
CA VAL A 172 -3.23 -12.77 -1.44
C VAL A 172 -3.16 -12.41 -2.92
N ASP A 173 -3.03 -11.12 -3.23
CA ASP A 173 -2.52 -10.69 -4.52
C ASP A 173 -1.00 -10.87 -4.56
N ARG A 174 -0.57 -11.95 -5.20
CA ARG A 174 0.85 -12.28 -5.44
C ARG A 174 1.37 -11.73 -6.75
N THR A 175 0.62 -10.88 -7.41
CA THR A 175 1.00 -10.29 -8.70
C THR A 175 0.62 -8.81 -8.72
N GLY A 176 1.32 -8.06 -9.56
CA GLY A 176 1.08 -6.62 -9.71
C GLY A 176 1.70 -5.78 -8.60
N LYS A 177 1.32 -4.49 -8.58
CA LYS A 177 1.91 -3.45 -7.72
C LYS A 177 1.80 -3.69 -6.20
N TRP A 178 0.97 -4.64 -5.79
CA TRP A 178 0.64 -4.92 -4.39
C TRP A 178 1.34 -6.16 -3.83
N GLN A 179 2.14 -6.86 -4.65
CA GLN A 179 2.87 -8.03 -4.19
C GLN A 179 3.95 -7.66 -3.17
N GLU A 180 3.94 -8.33 -2.02
CA GLU A 180 5.06 -8.36 -1.09
C GLU A 180 5.97 -9.56 -1.43
N LEU A 181 7.24 -9.27 -1.67
CA LEU A 181 8.25 -10.24 -2.11
C LEU A 181 9.06 -10.82 -0.94
N GLU A 182 9.12 -10.12 0.18
CA GLU A 182 9.94 -10.48 1.33
C GLU A 182 9.18 -11.25 2.42
N TYR A 183 7.88 -11.47 2.25
CA TYR A 183 7.09 -12.26 3.20
C TYR A 183 7.22 -13.76 2.89
N PRO A 184 7.68 -14.58 3.86
CA PRO A 184 8.08 -15.96 3.59
C PRO A 184 6.91 -16.94 3.38
N SER A 185 5.72 -16.62 3.89
CA SER A 185 4.55 -17.50 3.79
C SER A 185 3.82 -17.32 2.46
N PRO A 186 3.24 -18.40 1.89
CA PRO A 186 2.43 -18.32 0.67
C PRO A 186 1.16 -17.48 0.84
N ALA A 187 0.71 -17.27 2.07
CA ALA A 187 -0.46 -16.47 2.40
C ALA A 187 -0.17 -15.46 3.53
N TYR A 188 -0.64 -14.21 3.38
CA TYR A 188 -0.64 -13.23 4.46
C TYR A 188 -1.69 -13.59 5.51
N PRO A 189 -1.46 -13.26 6.80
CA PRO A 189 -2.51 -13.29 7.79
C PRO A 189 -3.66 -12.36 7.39
N ALA A 190 -4.89 -12.70 7.79
CA ALA A 190 -6.06 -11.90 7.48
C ALA A 190 -5.91 -10.46 7.99
N PHE A 191 -6.40 -9.52 7.19
CA PHE A 191 -6.25 -8.11 7.45
C PHE A 191 -7.46 -7.29 6.99
N ALA A 192 -7.61 -6.10 7.59
CA ALA A 192 -8.63 -5.14 7.19
C ALA A 192 -8.35 -4.65 5.77
N CYS A 193 -9.38 -4.24 5.04
CA CYS A 193 -9.15 -3.48 3.82
C CYS A 193 -8.90 -2.00 4.13
N GLY A 194 -8.24 -1.30 3.20
CA GLY A 194 -7.76 0.08 3.37
C GLY A 194 -8.82 1.12 3.71
N SER A 195 -10.10 0.82 3.47
CA SER A 195 -11.22 1.71 3.82
C SER A 195 -11.31 2.08 5.30
N GLY A 196 -10.67 1.29 6.17
CA GLY A 196 -10.51 1.63 7.58
C GLY A 196 -10.81 0.48 8.53
N TYR A 197 -10.44 0.70 9.79
CA TYR A 197 -10.65 -0.22 10.90
C TYR A 197 -10.59 0.51 12.24
N VAL A 198 -11.13 -0.14 13.28
CA VAL A 198 -11.04 0.29 14.67
C VAL A 198 -10.23 -0.70 15.49
N ILE A 199 -9.32 -0.20 16.31
CA ILE A 199 -8.51 -1.00 17.24
C ILE A 199 -8.56 -0.42 18.66
N SER A 200 -8.46 -1.31 19.64
CA SER A 200 -8.42 -0.92 21.05
C SER A 200 -7.08 -0.29 21.44
N ARG A 201 -7.13 0.57 22.46
CA ARG A 201 -5.95 1.27 23.00
C ARG A 201 -4.76 0.36 23.29
N ASP A 202 -4.97 -0.80 23.90
CA ASP A 202 -3.90 -1.73 24.26
C ASP A 202 -3.16 -2.30 23.04
N ILE A 203 -3.85 -2.48 21.90
CA ILE A 203 -3.23 -2.85 20.63
C ILE A 203 -2.34 -1.71 20.11
N VAL A 204 -2.84 -0.47 20.14
CA VAL A 204 -2.05 0.71 19.72
C VAL A 204 -0.79 0.84 20.57
N HIS A 205 -0.91 0.67 21.90
CA HIS A 205 0.22 0.67 22.83
C HIS A 205 1.23 -0.43 22.51
N TRP A 206 0.77 -1.64 22.21
CA TRP A 206 1.65 -2.74 21.83
C TRP A 206 2.39 -2.45 20.52
N LEU A 207 1.70 -1.93 19.51
CA LEU A 207 2.29 -1.58 18.21
C LEU A 207 3.32 -0.44 18.35
N ALA A 208 2.99 0.61 19.09
CA ALA A 208 3.89 1.71 19.39
C ALA A 208 5.15 1.23 20.15
N GLY A 209 4.97 0.42 21.19
CA GLY A 209 6.08 -0.11 21.99
C GLY A 209 6.99 -1.09 21.25
N ASN A 210 6.49 -1.72 20.17
CA ASN A 210 7.25 -2.68 19.36
C ASN A 210 7.65 -2.13 17.98
N SER A 211 7.35 -0.88 17.65
CA SER A 211 7.54 -0.29 16.33
C SER A 211 8.95 -0.47 15.75
N GLY A 212 10.00 -0.45 16.59
CA GLY A 212 11.40 -0.62 16.15
C GLY A 212 11.79 -2.07 15.84
N ARG A 213 10.92 -3.03 16.18
CA ARG A 213 11.10 -4.47 15.97
C ARG A 213 10.17 -5.04 14.91
N LEU A 214 9.10 -4.31 14.60
CA LEU A 214 8.11 -4.69 13.60
C LEU A 214 8.67 -4.41 12.20
N LYS A 215 8.79 -5.46 11.39
CA LYS A 215 9.13 -5.31 9.98
C LYS A 215 7.96 -4.69 9.22
N THR A 216 8.23 -3.66 8.42
CA THR A 216 7.27 -3.08 7.48
C THR A 216 7.28 -3.86 6.16
N TYR A 217 6.10 -3.98 5.56
CA TYR A 217 5.87 -4.68 4.29
C TYR A 217 5.17 -3.74 3.30
N GLN A 218 5.15 -4.11 2.03
CA GLN A 218 4.42 -3.43 0.97
C GLN A 218 2.92 -3.41 1.31
N GLY A 219 2.40 -2.22 1.60
CA GLY A 219 1.02 -2.01 2.02
C GLY A 219 0.87 -1.95 3.55
N GLU A 220 0.21 -0.89 4.01
CA GLU A 220 -0.11 -0.71 5.43
C GLU A 220 -1.04 -1.80 5.94
N ASP A 221 -2.12 -2.08 5.22
CA ASP A 221 -3.09 -3.10 5.60
C ASP A 221 -2.43 -4.50 5.76
N VAL A 222 -1.54 -4.88 4.82
CA VAL A 222 -0.78 -6.15 4.85
C VAL A 222 0.13 -6.18 6.07
N SER A 223 0.86 -5.09 6.32
CA SER A 223 1.75 -4.95 7.48
C SER A 223 0.97 -5.10 8.78
N MET A 224 -0.17 -4.41 8.89
CA MET A 224 -1.07 -4.53 10.03
C MET A 224 -1.57 -5.96 10.23
N GLY A 225 -1.97 -6.66 9.16
CA GLY A 225 -2.31 -8.08 9.21
C GLY A 225 -1.23 -8.94 9.85
N ILE A 226 0.01 -8.76 9.40
CA ILE A 226 1.17 -9.51 9.87
C ILE A 226 1.46 -9.18 11.34
N TRP A 227 1.40 -7.92 11.75
CA TRP A 227 1.62 -7.54 13.15
C TRP A 227 0.51 -8.06 14.07
N MET A 228 -0.75 -7.98 13.62
CA MET A 228 -1.90 -8.52 14.36
C MET A 228 -1.85 -10.03 14.52
N ALA A 229 -1.13 -10.76 13.65
CA ALA A 229 -0.90 -12.19 13.83
C ALA A 229 -0.04 -12.51 15.07
N ALA A 230 0.85 -11.59 15.47
CA ALA A 230 1.63 -11.72 16.70
C ALA A 230 0.81 -11.36 17.96
N ILE A 231 -0.13 -10.42 17.85
CA ILE A 231 -0.99 -9.97 18.95
C ILE A 231 -2.13 -10.98 19.22
N GLY A 232 -2.74 -11.51 18.16
CA GLY A 232 -3.90 -12.39 18.24
C GLY A 232 -5.16 -11.70 18.81
N PRO A 233 -5.64 -10.59 18.22
CA PRO A 233 -6.78 -9.85 18.76
C PRO A 233 -8.11 -10.57 18.52
N LYS A 234 -9.11 -10.21 19.33
CA LYS A 234 -10.51 -10.56 19.06
C LYS A 234 -10.97 -9.80 17.81
N ARG A 235 -11.17 -10.55 16.73
CA ARG A 235 -11.59 -10.03 15.42
C ARG A 235 -13.10 -9.86 15.37
N TYR A 236 -13.55 -8.67 15.02
CA TYR A 236 -14.95 -8.37 14.74
C TYR A 236 -15.11 -8.08 13.25
N GLN A 237 -15.76 -8.99 12.54
CA GLN A 237 -16.08 -8.81 11.13
C GLN A 237 -17.35 -7.98 10.97
N ASP A 238 -17.30 -6.95 10.13
CA ASP A 238 -18.51 -6.21 9.74
C ASP A 238 -18.44 -5.87 8.25
N SER A 239 -19.39 -6.41 7.48
CA SER A 239 -19.40 -6.31 6.02
C SER A 239 -19.74 -4.91 5.50
N LEU A 240 -20.20 -4.02 6.39
CA LEU A 240 -20.54 -2.64 6.05
C LEU A 240 -19.33 -1.72 6.04
N TRP A 241 -18.15 -2.20 6.43
CA TRP A 241 -16.89 -1.61 5.98
C TRP A 241 -16.69 -2.07 4.53
N LEU A 242 -16.98 -1.20 3.56
CA LEU A 242 -16.87 -1.56 2.14
C LEU A 242 -15.43 -1.38 1.69
N CYS A 243 -14.89 -2.33 0.91
CA CYS A 243 -13.50 -2.31 0.46
C CYS A 243 -13.32 -1.71 -0.94
N GLU A 244 -14.44 -1.42 -1.61
CA GLU A 244 -14.48 -0.93 -2.98
C GLU A 244 -15.47 0.21 -3.06
N LYS A 245 -15.28 1.10 -4.04
CA LYS A 245 -16.15 2.26 -4.26
C LYS A 245 -17.58 1.84 -4.58
N THR A 246 -18.38 1.72 -3.53
CA THR A 246 -19.76 1.25 -3.58
C THR A 246 -20.59 2.04 -2.58
N CYS A 247 -21.85 2.32 -2.91
CA CYS A 247 -22.74 3.02 -2.01
C CYS A 247 -23.84 2.06 -1.56
N GLU A 248 -23.74 1.59 -0.32
CA GLU A 248 -24.71 0.69 0.29
C GLU A 248 -25.41 1.35 1.48
N THR A 249 -26.72 1.12 1.60
CA THR A 249 -27.51 1.63 2.73
C THR A 249 -26.96 1.11 4.05
N GLY A 250 -26.67 2.03 4.97
CA GLY A 250 -26.08 1.72 6.27
C GLY A 250 -24.59 1.33 6.23
N MET A 251 -23.88 1.62 5.14
CA MET A 251 -22.43 1.45 5.07
C MET A 251 -21.72 2.27 6.17
N LEU A 252 -20.65 1.69 6.72
CA LEU A 252 -19.76 2.34 7.70
C LEU A 252 -18.62 3.06 7.02
N SER A 253 -18.07 2.44 5.97
CA SER A 253 -17.00 3.01 5.17
C SER A 253 -17.19 2.71 3.70
N SER A 254 -16.68 3.58 2.83
CA SER A 254 -16.52 3.30 1.40
C SER A 254 -15.37 4.13 0.80
N PRO A 255 -14.39 3.52 0.11
CA PRO A 255 -13.15 4.19 -0.32
C PRO A 255 -13.22 4.76 -1.74
N GLN A 256 -12.13 5.42 -2.16
CA GLN A 256 -11.85 5.89 -3.54
C GLN A 256 -12.75 7.03 -4.03
N TYR A 257 -13.09 7.96 -3.14
CA TYR A 257 -13.87 9.16 -3.46
C TYR A 257 -12.98 10.40 -3.59
N SER A 258 -13.36 11.30 -4.50
CA SER A 258 -12.78 12.64 -4.53
C SER A 258 -13.33 13.52 -3.40
N PRO A 259 -12.66 14.64 -3.05
CA PRO A 259 -13.17 15.57 -2.05
C PRO A 259 -14.59 16.09 -2.35
N GLN A 260 -14.93 16.30 -3.62
CA GLN A 260 -16.26 16.74 -4.03
C GLN A 260 -17.31 15.63 -3.84
N GLU A 261 -16.96 14.38 -4.13
CA GLU A 261 -17.86 13.24 -3.89
C GLU A 261 -18.09 13.02 -2.39
N LEU A 262 -17.04 13.11 -1.56
CA LEU A 262 -17.16 13.02 -0.10
C LEU A 262 -18.08 14.11 0.46
N THR A 263 -17.90 15.35 0.00
CA THR A 263 -18.77 16.48 0.37
C THR A 263 -20.22 16.21 -0.01
N GLN A 264 -20.46 15.66 -1.19
CA GLN A 264 -21.80 15.33 -1.66
C GLN A 264 -22.43 14.19 -0.85
N LEU A 265 -21.68 13.13 -0.53
CA LEU A 265 -22.17 12.03 0.30
C LEU A 265 -22.57 12.53 1.69
N TRP A 266 -21.75 13.36 2.33
CA TRP A 266 -22.08 13.99 3.62
C TRP A 266 -23.33 14.86 3.54
N LYS A 267 -23.45 15.69 2.50
CA LYS A 267 -24.66 16.50 2.28
C LYS A 267 -25.92 15.63 2.13
N LEU A 268 -25.83 14.51 1.40
CA LEU A 268 -26.95 13.58 1.27
C LEU A 268 -27.28 12.89 2.60
N LYS A 269 -26.26 12.47 3.36
CA LYS A 269 -26.42 11.91 4.70
C LYS A 269 -27.15 12.88 5.63
N GLU A 270 -26.77 14.16 5.65
CA GLU A 270 -27.41 15.18 6.48
C GLU A 270 -28.86 15.46 6.07
N LEU A 271 -29.15 15.49 4.77
CA LEU A 271 -30.49 15.77 4.24
C LEU A 271 -31.47 14.61 4.39
N CYS A 272 -31.00 13.38 4.16
CA CYS A 272 -31.84 12.20 3.97
C CYS A 272 -31.61 11.11 5.03
N GLY A 273 -30.59 11.22 5.87
CA GLY A 273 -30.19 10.21 6.85
C GLY A 273 -29.38 9.04 6.27
N ASP A 274 -29.32 8.93 4.93
CA ASP A 274 -28.57 7.92 4.20
C ASP A 274 -27.90 8.56 2.96
N PRO A 275 -26.58 8.41 2.78
CA PRO A 275 -25.84 9.02 1.67
C PRO A 275 -26.14 8.38 0.31
N CYS A 276 -26.70 7.17 0.27
CA CYS A 276 -26.93 6.38 -0.94
C CYS A 276 -28.39 6.42 -1.41
N ARG A 277 -29.32 6.67 -0.49
CA ARG A 277 -30.77 6.74 -0.76
C ARG A 277 -31.34 8.07 -0.31
N CYS A 278 -31.21 9.06 -1.19
CA CYS A 278 -31.85 10.34 -1.03
C CYS A 278 -32.81 10.55 -2.20
N GLU A 279 -34.03 10.03 -2.06
CA GLU A 279 -35.12 10.47 -2.92
C GLU A 279 -35.44 11.90 -2.50
N ALA A 280 -35.23 12.87 -3.40
CA ALA A 280 -35.61 14.24 -3.16
C ALA A 280 -37.06 14.25 -2.67
N ARG A 281 -37.29 14.71 -1.43
CA ARG A 281 -38.65 14.95 -0.95
C ARG A 281 -39.29 15.93 -1.93
N GLY A 282 -40.11 15.41 -2.85
CA GLY A 282 -40.89 16.22 -3.76
C GLY A 282 -41.73 17.19 -2.94
N GLY A 283 -41.52 18.48 -3.17
CA GLY A 283 -42.31 19.55 -2.57
C GLY A 283 -43.77 19.54 -3.00
#